data_AF-A0A4S0QGM8-F1
#
_entry.id   AF-A0A4S0QGM8-F1
#
_cell.length_a   1.000
_cell.length_b   1.000
_cell.length_c   1.000
_cell.angle_alpha   90.00
_cell.angle_beta   90.00
_cell.angle_gamma   90.00
#
_symmetry.space_group_name_H-M   'P 1'
#
loop_
_entity.id
_entity.type
_entity.pdbx_description
1 polymer ?
#
loop_
_entity_poly.entity_id
_entity_poly.type
_entity_poly.pdbx_seq_one_letter_code
_entity_poly.pdbx_strand_id
1 'polypeptide(L)' 'MFTRQLADVEKTDFFVDWGNGTSHRLLTQRDGMGFTVCHTVVRAGSESRLQYRRHLEACYCISGQGEVE' A
#
# COMPACT_ATOMS: atom_id res chain seq x y z
N MET A 1 -9.21 19.16 3.02
CA MET A 1 -8.93 18.53 1.72
C MET A 1 -7.50 18.03 1.75
N PHE A 2 -7.24 16.77 1.40
CA PHE A 2 -5.90 16.20 1.39
C PHE A 2 -5.32 16.24 -0.03
N THR A 3 -4.10 16.75 -0.17
CA THR A 3 -3.31 16.69 -1.41
C THR A 3 -1.94 16.12 -1.03
N ARG A 4 -1.56 14.97 -1.61
CA ARG A 4 -0.31 14.26 -1.30
C ARG A 4 0.33 13.75 -2.58
N GLN A 5 1.66 13.75 -2.60
CA GLN A 5 2.46 13.21 -3.71
C GLN A 5 3.27 12.02 -3.20
N LEU A 6 3.48 11.01 -4.05
CA LEU A 6 4.26 9.82 -3.69
C LEU A 6 5.67 10.20 -3.24
N ALA A 7 6.35 11.08 -3.98
CA ALA A 7 7.69 11.56 -3.69
C ALA A 7 7.83 12.28 -2.33
N ASP A 8 6.73 12.82 -1.79
CA ASP A 8 6.74 13.41 -0.45
C ASP A 8 6.56 12.33 0.62
N VAL A 9 5.73 11.31 0.36
CA VAL A 9 5.53 10.16 1.25
C VAL A 9 6.81 9.33 1.39
N GLU A 10 7.58 9.17 0.31
CA GLU A 10 8.89 8.50 0.27
C GLU A 10 9.90 9.03 1.30
N LYS A 11 9.75 10.28 1.73
CA LYS A 11 10.64 10.95 2.69
C LYS A 11 10.18 10.81 4.15
N THR A 12 9.17 9.98 4.41
CA THR A 12 8.53 9.82 5.72
C THR A 12 8.47 8.37 6.14
N ASP A 13 8.14 8.11 7.41
CA ASP A 13 7.88 6.77 7.94
C ASP A 13 6.65 6.07 7.29
N PHE A 14 5.90 6.77 6.44
CA PHE A 14 4.77 6.24 5.69
C PHE A 14 5.17 5.59 4.36
N PHE A 15 6.45 5.64 4.00
CA PHE A 15 7.04 4.82 2.96
C PHE A 15 7.66 3.57 3.57
N VAL A 16 7.00 2.43 3.38
CA VAL A 16 7.37 1.18 4.03
C VAL A 16 7.81 0.17 2.99
N ASP A 17 9.09 -0.26 3.05
CA ASP A 17 9.53 -1.50 2.42
C ASP A 17 9.15 -2.66 3.35
N TRP A 18 8.40 -3.62 2.83
CA TRP A 18 7.89 -4.77 3.58
C TRP A 18 8.57 -6.09 3.17
N GLY A 19 9.70 -6.02 2.47
CA GLY A 19 10.51 -7.16 2.04
C GLY A 19 10.19 -7.61 0.62
N ASN A 20 8.92 -7.72 0.26
CA ASN A 20 8.47 -8.12 -1.09
C ASN A 20 7.96 -6.95 -1.94
N GLY A 21 8.21 -5.72 -1.50
CA GLY A 21 7.76 -4.52 -2.21
C GLY A 21 7.76 -3.29 -1.32
N THR A 22 7.15 -2.23 -1.81
CA THR A 22 6.99 -0.97 -1.08
C THR A 22 5.52 -0.58 -0.96
N SER A 23 5.17 0.14 0.09
CA SER A 23 3.83 0.67 0.34
C SER A 23 3.95 2.14 0.72
N HIS A 24 3.46 3.03 -0.15
CA HIS A 24 3.28 4.45 0.15
C HIS A 24 1.91 4.63 0.81
N ARG A 25 1.86 4.94 2.10
CA ARG A 25 0.60 5.07 2.85
C ARG A 25 0.06 6.50 2.70
N LEU A 26 -0.81 6.68 1.71
CA LEU A 26 -1.35 7.98 1.30
C LEU A 26 -2.46 8.49 2.20
N LEU A 27 -3.26 7.61 2.80
CA LEU A 27 -4.19 7.96 3.89
C LEU A 27 -3.98 6.96 5.01
N THR A 28 -3.95 7.44 6.24
CA THR A 28 -3.66 6.67 7.44
C THR A 28 -4.73 6.90 8.50
N GLN A 29 -4.67 6.15 9.60
CA GLN A 29 -5.57 6.36 10.74
C GLN A 29 -5.52 7.80 11.27
N ARG A 30 -4.36 8.48 11.19
CA ARG A 30 -4.21 9.88 11.65
C ARG A 30 -5.06 10.87 10.84
N ASP A 31 -5.47 10.48 9.64
CA ASP A 31 -6.26 11.31 8.74
C ASP A 31 -7.77 11.21 9.00
N GLY A 32 -8.22 10.27 9.84
CA GLY A 32 -9.60 10.20 10.31
C GLY A 32 -10.66 9.82 9.27
N MET A 33 -10.25 9.28 8.11
CA MET A 33 -11.16 8.97 6.99
C MET A 33 -11.94 7.67 7.13
N GLY A 34 -11.63 6.85 8.14
CA GLY A 34 -12.27 5.53 8.37
C GLY A 34 -11.70 4.39 7.51
N PHE A 35 -10.74 4.67 6.62
CA PHE A 35 -9.99 3.67 5.85
C PHE A 35 -8.59 4.19 5.52
N THR A 36 -7.71 3.28 5.13
CA THR A 36 -6.34 3.55 4.67
C THR A 36 -6.30 3.47 3.15
N VAL A 37 -5.49 4.30 2.51
CA VAL A 37 -5.19 4.19 1.08
C VAL A 37 -3.69 4.06 0.91
N CYS A 38 -3.27 3.04 0.17
CA CYS A 38 -1.88 2.76 -0.12
C CYS A 38 -1.64 2.75 -1.62
N HIS A 39 -0.49 3.26 -2.06
CA HIS A 39 0.10 2.90 -3.34
C HIS A 39 1.18 1.85 -3.07
N THR A 40 0.84 0.60 -3.39
CA THR A 40 1.70 -0.56 -3.13
C THR A 40 2.34 -1.03 -4.43
N VAL A 41 3.67 -1.17 -4.42
CA VAL A 41 4.43 -1.80 -5.51
C VAL A 41 4.89 -3.17 -5.03
N VAL A 42 4.45 -4.23 -5.71
CA VAL A 42 4.91 -5.60 -5.46
C VAL A 42 6.14 -5.86 -6.32
N ARG A 43 7.22 -6.36 -5.72
CA ARG A 43 8.47 -6.66 -6.44
C ARG A 43 8.27 -7.87 -7.35
N ALA A 44 8.69 -7.75 -8.61
CA ALA A 44 8.57 -8.84 -9.58
C ALA A 44 9.24 -10.13 -9.09
N GLY A 45 8.56 -11.27 -9.27
CA GLY A 45 9.05 -12.59 -8.84
C GLY A 45 8.94 -12.86 -7.34
N SER A 46 8.35 -11.96 -6.55
CA SER A 46 8.07 -12.22 -5.14
C SER A 46 6.76 -12.98 -4.94
N GLU A 47 6.68 -13.72 -3.83
CA GLU A 47 5.48 -14.42 -3.39
C GLU A 47 5.21 -14.05 -1.93
N SER A 48 3.93 -13.83 -1.59
CA SER A 48 3.53 -13.37 -0.25
C SER A 48 2.27 -14.07 0.22
N ARG A 49 2.34 -14.69 1.39
CA ARG A 49 1.15 -15.24 2.06
C ARG A 49 0.51 -14.17 2.93
N LEU A 50 -0.62 -13.62 2.50
CA LEU A 50 -1.32 -12.53 3.18
C LEU A 50 -2.59 -13.03 3.88
N GLN A 51 -2.81 -12.61 5.13
CA GLN A 51 -4.05 -12.85 5.87
C GLN A 51 -4.37 -11.68 6.81
N TYR A 52 -5.40 -10.90 6.48
CA TYR A 52 -5.87 -9.81 7.34
C TYR A 52 -7.08 -10.25 8.17
N ARG A 53 -6.85 -10.71 9.40
CA ARG A 53 -7.92 -11.22 10.29
C ARG A 53 -8.93 -10.16 10.78
N ARG A 54 -8.59 -8.89 10.64
CA ARG A 54 -9.35 -7.75 11.20
C ARG A 54 -9.59 -6.61 10.21
N HIS A 55 -9.18 -6.79 8.96
CA HIS A 55 -9.34 -5.77 7.93
C HIS A 55 -9.86 -6.42 6.66
N LEU A 56 -10.69 -5.68 5.95
CA LEU A 56 -11.05 -5.98 4.58
C LEU A 56 -10.16 -5.12 3.69
N GLU A 57 -9.64 -5.69 2.61
CA GLU A 57 -8.77 -5.00 1.67
C GLU A 57 -9.33 -5.12 0.25
N ALA A 58 -9.30 -3.99 -0.47
CA ALA A 58 -9.60 -3.95 -1.89
C ALA A 58 -8.35 -3.47 -2.63
N CYS A 59 -7.89 -4.26 -3.59
CA CYS A 59 -6.70 -3.95 -4.40
C CYS A 59 -7.13 -3.73 -5.85
N TYR A 60 -6.66 -2.64 -6.44
CA TYR A 60 -6.88 -2.33 -7.86
C TYR A 60 -5.52 -2.26 -8.56
N CYS A 61 -5.28 -3.20 -9.48
CA CYS A 61 -4.05 -3.23 -10.26
C CYS A 61 -4.09 -2.14 -11.35
N ILE A 62 -3.13 -1.22 -11.31
CA ILE A 62 -3.01 -0.12 -12.29
C ILE A 62 -1.87 -0.33 -13.29
N SER A 63 -0.93 -1.22 -12.99
CA SER A 63 0.19 -1.57 -13.86
C SER A 63 0.83 -2.89 -13.42
N GLY A 64 1.47 -3.59 -14.37
CA GLY A 64 2.05 -4.91 -14.14
C GLY A 64 1.01 -6.03 -14.16
N GLN A 65 1.45 -7.24 -13.80
CA GLN A 65 0.61 -8.44 -13.77
C GLN A 65 1.10 -9.42 -12.69
N GLY A 66 0.18 -10.26 -12.22
CA GLY A 66 0.40 -11.31 -11.22
C GLY A 66 -0.91 -12.05 -10.95
N GLU A 67 -0.94 -12.88 -9.93
CA GLU A 67 -2.12 -13.66 -9.54
C GLU A 67 -2.33 -13.63 -8.03
N VAL A 68 -3.56 -13.92 -7.61
CA VAL A 68 -3.98 -14.06 -6.22
C VAL A 68 -4.85 -15.30 -6.14
N GLU A 69 -4.59 -16.16 -5.15
CA GLU A 69 -5.26 -17.45 -4.94
C GLU A 69 -5.83 -17.58 -3.52
#